data_AF-A0A852VCZ5-F1
#
_entry.id   AF-A0A852VCZ5-F1
#
_cell.length_a   1.000
_cell.length_b   1.000
_cell.length_c   1.000
_cell.angle_alpha   90.00
_cell.angle_beta   90.00
_cell.angle_gamma   90.00
#
_symmetry.space_group_name_H-M   'P 1'
#
loop_
_entity.id
_entity.type
_entity.pdbx_description
1 polymer ?
#
loop_
_entity_poly.entity_id
_entity_poly.type
_entity_poly.pdbx_seq_one_letter_code
_entity_poly.pdbx_strand_id
1 'polypeptide(L)' 'MTYLPEENGDEETGEERVDAVLNGLTRLGEVPVSAHVGVFEEVFAGLEGVLASADDTADRQR' A
#
# COMPACT_ATOMS: atom_id res chain seq x y z
N MET A 1 -1.05 -29.87 -19.32
CA MET A 1 -1.02 -28.41 -19.08
C MET A 1 -1.33 -28.23 -17.61
N THR A 2 -0.30 -28.27 -16.78
CA THR A 2 -0.44 -28.15 -15.32
C THR A 2 -0.72 -26.68 -15.03
N TYR A 3 -1.87 -26.41 -14.41
CA TYR A 3 -2.19 -25.09 -13.89
C TYR A 3 -1.18 -24.78 -12.78
N LEU A 4 -0.25 -23.84 -13.01
CA LEU A 4 0.41 -23.19 -11.91
C LEU A 4 -0.64 -22.28 -11.27
N PRO A 5 -0.85 -22.32 -9.95
CA PRO A 5 -1.66 -21.30 -9.30
C PRO A 5 -1.01 -19.97 -9.62
N GLU A 6 -1.77 -19.06 -10.23
CA GLU A 6 -1.33 -17.68 -10.35
C GLU A 6 -1.15 -17.19 -8.92
N GLU A 7 0.08 -16.85 -8.51
CA GLU A 7 0.31 -16.14 -7.24
C GLU A 7 -0.47 -14.82 -7.32
N ASN A 8 -1.71 -14.83 -6.84
CA ASN A 8 -2.53 -13.67 -6.66
C ASN A 8 -3.12 -13.81 -5.26
N GLY A 9 -2.58 -13.03 -4.33
CA GLY A 9 -3.13 -12.97 -2.98
C GLY A 9 -2.55 -11.85 -2.15
N ASP A 10 -1.27 -11.96 -1.79
CA ASP A 10 -0.70 -11.21 -0.67
C ASP A 10 0.82 -11.03 -0.84
N GLU A 11 1.26 -10.54 -2.00
CA GLU A 11 2.68 -10.18 -2.18
C GLU A 11 2.97 -8.92 -1.34
N GLU A 12 3.48 -9.13 -0.13
CA GLU A 12 4.15 -8.08 0.63
C GLU A 12 5.22 -7.46 -0.27
N THR A 13 5.21 -6.14 -0.37
CA THR A 13 6.17 -5.35 -1.15
C THR A 13 7.59 -5.49 -0.61
N GLY A 14 7.75 -6.12 0.55
CA GLY A 14 9.02 -6.31 1.26
C GLY A 14 9.43 -5.07 2.05
N GLU A 15 8.58 -4.05 2.09
CA GLU A 15 8.76 -2.84 2.87
C GLU A 15 7.58 -2.70 3.83
N GLU A 16 7.84 -3.02 5.11
CA GLU A 16 6.82 -3.14 6.15
C GLU A 16 5.94 -1.88 6.28
N ARG A 17 6.47 -0.68 5.98
CA ARG A 17 5.70 0.57 6.06
C ARG A 17 4.77 0.72 4.86
N VAL A 18 5.22 0.37 3.66
CA VAL A 18 4.37 0.29 2.47
C VAL A 18 3.28 -0.77 2.67
N ASP A 19 3.63 -1.95 3.17
CA ASP A 19 2.68 -3.05 3.40
C ASP A 19 1.62 -2.67 4.43
N ALA A 20 2.00 -2.01 5.51
CA ALA A 20 1.07 -1.50 6.51
C ALA A 20 0.08 -0.46 5.93
N VAL A 21 0.54 0.41 5.03
CA VAL A 21 -0.31 1.40 4.36
C VAL A 21 -1.26 0.73 3.36
N LEU A 22 -0.77 -0.23 2.57
CA LEU A 22 -1.57 -0.97 1.59
C LEU A 22 -2.63 -1.86 2.23
N ASN A 23 -2.38 -2.37 3.44
CA ASN A 23 -3.38 -3.10 4.22
C ASN A 23 -4.66 -2.27 4.47
N GLY A 24 -4.59 -0.93 4.41
CA GLY A 24 -5.76 -0.05 4.47
C GLY A 24 -6.79 -0.30 3.36
N LEU A 25 -6.38 -0.87 2.21
CA LEU A 25 -7.27 -1.19 1.10
C LEU A 25 -8.24 -2.34 1.41
N THR A 26 -7.97 -3.15 2.45
CA THR A 26 -8.90 -4.20 2.91
C THR A 26 -10.27 -3.64 3.30
N ARG A 27 -10.31 -2.36 3.74
CA ARG A 27 -11.53 -1.62 4.12
C ARG A 27 -12.51 -1.43 2.95
N LEU A 28 -12.05 -1.52 1.70
CA LEU A 28 -12.91 -1.41 0.52
C LEU A 28 -14.01 -2.48 0.48
N GLY A 29 -13.79 -3.66 1.08
CA GLY A 29 -14.80 -4.70 1.20
C GLY A 29 -15.91 -4.40 2.21
N GLU A 30 -15.71 -3.41 3.08
CA GLU A 30 -16.59 -3.10 4.22
C GLU A 30 -17.38 -1.80 4.03
N VAL A 31 -17.02 -0.97 3.05
CA VAL A 31 -17.61 0.35 2.80
C VAL A 31 -18.39 0.38 1.48
N PRO A 32 -19.37 1.28 1.33
CA PRO A 32 -20.01 1.49 0.03
C PRO A 32 -19.03 2.06 -1.00
N VAL A 33 -19.27 1.78 -2.28
CA VAL A 33 -18.45 2.27 -3.41
C VAL A 33 -18.25 3.79 -3.39
N SER A 34 -19.26 4.54 -2.94
CA SER A 34 -19.17 6.01 -2.79
C SER A 34 -18.09 6.47 -1.81
N ALA A 35 -17.65 5.60 -0.88
CA ALA A 35 -16.59 5.87 0.07
C ALA A 35 -15.21 5.36 -0.39
N HIS A 36 -15.12 4.61 -1.50
CA HIS A 36 -13.84 4.05 -1.97
C HIS A 36 -12.80 5.13 -2.26
N VAL A 37 -13.23 6.26 -2.82
CA VAL A 37 -12.33 7.38 -3.14
C VAL A 37 -11.61 7.87 -1.89
N GLY A 38 -12.32 8.04 -0.77
CA GLY A 38 -11.70 8.46 0.49
C GLY A 38 -10.71 7.43 1.04
N VAL A 39 -10.99 6.13 0.88
CA VAL A 39 -10.04 5.07 1.26
C VAL A 39 -8.77 5.12 0.40
N PHE A 40 -8.91 5.35 -0.92
CA PHE A 40 -7.76 5.51 -1.80
C PHE A 40 -6.94 6.76 -1.46
N GLU A 41 -7.58 7.89 -1.17
CA GLU A 41 -6.90 9.12 -0.76
C GLU A 41 -6.12 8.93 0.54
N GLU A 42 -6.68 8.24 1.53
CA GLU A 42 -6.01 7.92 2.79
C GLU A 42 -4.74 7.07 2.57
N VAL A 43 -4.88 5.98 1.80
CA VAL A 43 -3.76 5.09 1.47
C VAL A 43 -2.70 5.83 0.66
N PHE A 44 -3.10 6.65 -0.32
CA PHE A 44 -2.18 7.43 -1.14
C PHE A 44 -1.37 8.43 -0.31
N ALA A 45 -2.01 9.19 0.58
CA ALA A 45 -1.32 10.11 1.48
C ALA A 45 -0.35 9.37 2.42
N GLY A 46 -0.70 8.15 2.86
CA GLY A 46 0.19 7.29 3.63
C GLY A 46 1.47 6.93 2.85
N LEU A 47 1.34 6.55 1.58
CA LEU A 47 2.47 6.22 0.72
C LEU A 47 3.35 7.45 0.44
N GLU A 48 2.76 8.62 0.21
CA GLU A 48 3.52 9.88 0.09
C GLU A 48 4.36 10.16 1.34
N GLY A 49 3.82 9.90 2.54
CA GLY A 49 4.55 10.04 3.79
C GLY A 49 5.73 9.05 3.93
N VAL A 50 5.55 7.81 3.48
CA VAL A 50 6.63 6.81 3.47
C VAL A 50 7.75 7.25 2.53
N LEU A 51 7.41 7.73 1.32
CA LEU A 51 8.37 8.22 0.34
C LEU A 51 9.13 9.46 0.84
N ALA A 52 8.42 10.45 1.40
CA ALA A 52 9.06 11.65 1.97
C ALA A 52 10.06 11.29 3.08
N SER A 53 9.71 10.32 3.94
CA SER A 53 10.60 9.83 4.99
C SER A 53 11.84 9.11 4.44
N ALA A 54 11.71 8.43 3.30
CA ALA A 54 12.83 7.79 2.61
C ALA A 54 13.77 8.82 1.99
N ASP A 55 13.24 9.87 1.36
CA ASP A 55 14.01 10.97 0.79
C ASP A 55 14.80 11.74 1.86
N ASP A 56 14.18 12.06 3.00
CA ASP A 56 14.87 12.70 4.14
C ASP A 56 16.04 11.86 4.67
N THR A 57 15.88 10.54 4.67
CA THR A 57 16.93 9.60 5.09
C THR A 57 18.09 9.57 4.10
N ALA A 58 17.80 9.65 2.80
CA ALA A 58 18.82 9.69 1.74
C ALA A 58 19.60 11.00 1.75
N ASP A 59 18.92 12.14 1.97
CA ASP A 59 19.57 13.46 2.03
C ASP A 59 20.48 13.59 3.26
N ARG A 60 20.07 13.04 4.41
CA ARG A 60 20.89 13.04 5.65
C ARG A 60 22.15 12.17 5.55
N GLN A 61 22.20 11.20 4.65
CA GLN A 61 23.35 10.32 4.45
C GLN A 61 24.37 10.88 3.44
N ARG A 62 24.09 12.04 2.82
CA ARG A 62 24.92 12.70 1.80
C ARG A 62 25.79 13.80 2.38
#